data_AF-X6LQQ8-F1
#
_entry.id   AF-X6LQQ8-F1
#
_cell.length_a   1.000
_cell.length_b   1.000
_cell.length_c   1.000
_cell.angle_alpha   90.00
_cell.angle_beta   90.00
_cell.angle_gamma   90.00
#
_symmetry.space_group_name_H-M   'P 1'
#
loop_
_entity.id
_entity.type
_entity.pdbx_description
1 polymer ?
#
loop_
_entity_poly.entity_id
_entity_poly.type
_entity_poly.pdbx_seq_one_letter_code
_entity_poly.pdbx_strand_id
1 'polypeptide(L)'
;FEPRVNHIRERIQLVENALQKLRTSENLRQMLEVILAVGNFLNYGTARGNAYGFHLDPALDMIDGLKANDKSMSLLVFVIEQMHTACPDALKWIDEFELLADASKGIYIY
;
A
#
# COMPACT_ATOMS: atom_id res chain seq x y z
N PHE A 1 -17.65 -8.17 -33.04
CA PHE A 1 -16.58 -8.99 -32.42
C PHE A 1 -15.37 -8.12 -32.07
N GLU A 2 -14.83 -7.32 -33.01
CA GLU A 2 -13.76 -6.31 -32.76
C GLU A 2 -13.91 -5.49 -31.47
N PRO A 3 -15.06 -4.85 -31.17
CA PRO A 3 -15.14 -3.92 -30.03
C PRO A 3 -14.92 -4.60 -28.69
N ARG A 4 -15.39 -5.85 -28.54
CA ARG A 4 -15.16 -6.64 -27.32
C ARG A 4 -13.70 -7.05 -27.16
N VAL A 5 -13.04 -7.41 -28.26
CA VAL A 5 -11.62 -7.80 -28.23
C VAL A 5 -10.73 -6.61 -27.89
N ASN A 6 -11.01 -5.43 -28.47
CA ASN A 6 -10.28 -4.20 -28.16
C ASN A 6 -10.46 -3.78 -26.70
N HIS A 7 -11.69 -3.84 -26.19
CA HIS A 7 -11.97 -3.56 -24.78
C HIS A 7 -11.22 -4.47 -23.80
N ILE A 8 -11.10 -5.77 -24.10
CA ILE A 8 -10.33 -6.71 -23.27
C ILE A 8 -8.83 -6.38 -23.32
N ARG A 9 -8.27 -6.06 -24.49
CA ARG A 9 -6.86 -5.65 -24.61
C ARG A 9 -6.54 -4.41 -23.80
N GLU A 10 -7.40 -3.39 -23.87
CA GLU A 10 -7.24 -2.16 -23.09
C GLU A 10 -7.19 -2.44 -21.59
N ARG A 11 -8.06 -3.33 -21.09
CA ARG A 11 -8.05 -3.74 -19.67
C ARG A 11 -6.79 -4.49 -19.28
N ILE A 12 -6.31 -5.41 -20.10
CA ILE A 12 -5.05 -6.15 -19.85
C ILE A 12 -3.89 -5.16 -19.77
N GLN A 13 -3.77 -4.26 -20.75
CA GLN A 13 -2.71 -3.26 -20.77
C GLN A 13 -2.75 -2.35 -19.53
N LEU A 14 -3.97 -2.00 -19.09
CA LEU A 14 -4.17 -1.19 -17.91
C LEU A 14 -3.69 -1.91 -16.65
N VAL A 15 -4.01 -3.21 -16.48
CA VAL A 15 -3.53 -4.04 -15.37
C VAL A 15 -2.01 -4.21 -15.41
N GLU A 16 -1.41 -4.47 -16.57
CA GLU A 16 0.05 -4.59 -16.70
C GLU A 16 0.77 -3.32 -16.30
N ASN A 17 0.29 -2.16 -16.75
CA ASN A 17 0.84 -0.86 -16.38
C ASN A 17 0.73 -0.60 -14.88
N ALA A 18 -0.41 -0.96 -14.29
CA ALA A 18 -0.65 -0.88 -12.84
C ALA A 18 0.34 -1.75 -12.05
N LEU A 19 0.53 -3.01 -12.45
CA LEU A 19 1.48 -3.93 -11.82
C LEU A 19 2.93 -3.45 -11.94
N GLN A 20 3.29 -2.86 -13.08
CA GLN A 20 4.63 -2.33 -13.27
C GLN A 20 4.88 -1.14 -12.33
N LYS A 21 3.93 -0.20 -12.23
CA LYS A 21 4.03 0.94 -11.30
C LYS A 21 4.15 0.48 -9.85
N LEU A 22 3.33 -0.49 -9.44
CA LEU A 22 3.41 -1.11 -8.11
C LEU A 22 4.82 -1.65 -7.81
N ARG A 23 5.42 -2.36 -8.77
CA ARG A 23 6.73 -3.00 -8.60
C ARG A 23 7.89 -2.01 -8.57
N THR A 24 7.78 -0.87 -9.26
CA THR A 24 8.88 0.10 -9.41
C THR A 24 8.69 1.38 -8.61
N SER A 25 7.61 1.53 -7.85
CA SER A 25 7.39 2.72 -7.02
C SER A 25 8.32 2.71 -5.81
N GLU A 26 9.37 3.53 -5.88
CA GLU A 26 10.27 3.75 -4.74
C GLU A 26 9.56 4.45 -3.57
N ASN A 27 8.56 5.29 -3.87
CA ASN A 27 7.72 5.94 -2.87
C ASN A 27 6.92 4.89 -2.06
N LEU A 28 6.31 3.91 -2.73
CA LEU A 28 5.63 2.80 -2.06
C LEU A 28 6.63 1.95 -1.25
N ARG A 29 7.79 1.64 -1.81
CA ARG A 29 8.84 0.88 -1.09
C ARG A 29 9.23 1.59 0.21
N GLN A 30 9.48 2.90 0.15
CA GLN A 30 9.86 3.70 1.31
C GLN A 30 8.76 3.71 2.38
N MET A 31 7.49 3.79 1.98
CA MET A 31 6.36 3.66 2.91
C MET A 31 6.38 2.30 3.64
N LEU A 32 6.55 1.21 2.89
CA LEU A 32 6.58 -0.15 3.44
C LEU A 32 7.78 -0.35 4.39
N GLU A 33 8.92 0.27 4.09
CA GLU A 33 10.09 0.27 4.98
C GLU A 33 9.83 0.99 6.31
N VAL A 34 9.15 2.16 6.26
CA VAL A 34 8.74 2.87 7.48
C VAL A 34 7.78 2.02 8.31
N ILE A 35 6.78 1.41 7.68
CA ILE A 35 5.83 0.50 8.36
C ILE A 35 6.58 -0.67 9.00
N LEU A 36 7.52 -1.29 8.28
CA LEU A 36 8.33 -2.40 8.80
C LEU A 36 9.19 -1.95 9.99
N ALA A 37 9.83 -0.78 9.91
CA ALA A 37 10.66 -0.24 10.98
C ALA A 37 9.84 0.03 12.25
N VAL A 38 8.67 0.66 12.10
CA VAL A 38 7.74 0.93 13.21
C VAL A 38 7.21 -0.39 13.79
N GLY A 39 6.81 -1.34 12.95
CA GLY A 39 6.36 -2.66 13.39
C GLY A 39 7.44 -3.42 14.16
N ASN A 40 8.69 -3.40 13.69
CA ASN A 40 9.83 -4.02 14.37
C ASN A 40 10.16 -3.36 15.71
N PHE A 41 10.05 -2.03 15.79
CA PHE A 41 10.23 -1.29 17.04
C PHE A 41 9.15 -1.68 18.07
N LEU A 42 7.88 -1.67 17.67
CA LEU A 42 6.76 -2.00 18.55
C LEU A 42 6.76 -3.47 19.00
N ASN A 43 7.22 -4.38 18.15
CA ASN A 43 7.29 -5.81 18.44
C ASN A 43 8.64 -6.28 18.98
N TYR A 44 9.53 -5.36 19.38
CA TYR A 44 10.84 -5.70 19.91
C TYR A 44 10.73 -6.65 21.12
N GLY A 45 11.53 -7.72 21.11
CA GLY A 45 11.52 -8.75 22.15
C GLY A 45 10.38 -9.78 22.04
N THR A 46 9.52 -9.68 21.01
CA THR A 46 8.48 -10.69 20.72
C THR A 46 8.87 -11.57 19.52
N ALA A 47 8.12 -12.66 19.30
CA ALA A 47 8.30 -13.51 18.12
C ALA A 47 7.98 -12.81 16.77
N ARG A 48 7.38 -11.61 16.80
CA ARG A 48 7.06 -10.81 15.61
C ARG A 48 8.04 -9.64 15.38
N GLY A 49 9.04 -9.47 16.25
CA GLY A 49 10.09 -8.47 16.07
C GLY A 49 11.19 -8.92 15.11
N ASN A 50 12.01 -7.96 14.65
CA ASN A 50 13.14 -8.19 13.74
C ASN A 50 12.75 -8.92 12.44
N ALA A 51 11.56 -8.64 11.93
CA ALA A 51 11.05 -9.15 10.67
C ALA A 51 11.79 -8.51 9.48
N TYR A 52 11.97 -9.29 8.41
CA TYR A 52 12.49 -8.81 7.13
C TYR A 52 11.39 -8.26 6.20
N GLY A 53 10.13 -8.50 6.53
CA GLY A 53 8.98 -8.10 5.75
C GLY A 53 7.67 -8.58 6.39
N PHE A 54 6.56 -8.26 5.75
CA PHE A 54 5.22 -8.62 6.20
C PHE A 54 4.30 -8.92 5.01
N HIS A 55 3.23 -9.69 5.25
CA HIS A 55 2.16 -9.86 4.28
C HIS A 55 1.26 -8.61 4.29
N LEU A 56 0.96 -8.06 3.11
CA LEU A 56 0.20 -6.81 2.98
C LEU A 56 -1.21 -6.94 3.56
N ASP A 57 -2.02 -7.92 3.13
CA ASP A 57 -3.42 -8.00 3.57
C ASP A 57 -3.56 -8.09 5.10
N PRO A 58 -2.88 -9.03 5.80
CA PRO A 58 -3.00 -9.12 7.25
C PRO A 58 -2.39 -7.92 7.98
N ALA A 59 -1.35 -7.29 7.42
CA ALA A 59 -0.75 -6.11 8.02
C ALA A 59 -1.65 -4.89 7.91
N LEU A 60 -2.32 -4.67 6.78
CA LEU A 60 -3.24 -3.55 6.60
C LEU A 60 -4.43 -3.65 7.57
N ASP A 61 -5.03 -4.83 7.70
CA ASP A 61 -6.11 -5.09 8.66
C ASP A 61 -5.64 -4.85 10.11
N MET A 62 -4.42 -5.28 10.43
CA MET A 62 -3.85 -5.13 11.78
C MET A 62 -3.52 -3.67 12.11
N ILE A 63 -2.93 -2.92 11.17
CA ILE A 63 -2.53 -1.53 11.38
C ILE A 63 -3.77 -0.62 11.48
N ASP A 64 -4.84 -0.90 10.74
CA ASP A 64 -6.12 -0.19 10.88
C ASP A 64 -6.77 -0.42 12.26
N GLY A 65 -6.68 -1.66 12.76
CA GLY A 65 -7.20 -2.03 14.09
C GLY A 65 -6.35 -1.53 15.28
N LEU A 66 -5.06 -1.24 15.07
CA LEU A 66 -4.15 -0.77 16.11
C LEU A 66 -4.34 0.72 16.36
N LYS A 67 -5.00 1.06 17.48
CA LYS A 67 -5.23 2.44 17.91
C LYS A 67 -4.40 2.83 19.11
N ALA A 68 -4.09 4.11 19.22
CA ALA A 68 -3.52 4.71 20.43
C ALA A 68 -4.42 4.42 21.65
N ASN A 69 -3.86 4.49 22.86
CA ASN A 69 -4.57 4.18 24.11
C ASN A 69 -5.84 5.04 24.32
N ASP A 70 -5.82 6.26 23.82
CA ASP A 70 -6.94 7.21 23.83
C ASP A 70 -7.91 7.02 22.64
N LYS A 71 -7.62 6.06 21.76
CA LYS A 71 -8.34 5.74 20.51
C LYS A 71 -8.40 6.91 19.50
N SER A 72 -7.56 7.94 19.66
CA SER A 72 -7.62 9.14 18.83
C SER A 72 -7.05 8.94 17.42
N MET A 73 -6.03 8.09 17.28
CA MET A 73 -5.42 7.76 15.98
C MET A 73 -5.09 6.27 15.86
N SER A 74 -5.10 5.74 14.63
CA SER A 74 -4.52 4.43 14.34
C SER A 74 -3.02 4.55 14.08
N LEU A 75 -2.30 3.43 14.18
CA LEU A 75 -0.89 3.35 13.84
C LEU A 75 -0.65 3.77 12.38
N LEU A 76 -1.60 3.48 11.49
CA LEU A 76 -1.53 3.89 10.08
C LEU A 76 -1.56 5.42 9.96
N VAL A 77 -2.51 6.06 10.66
CA VAL A 77 -2.65 7.52 10.66
C VAL A 77 -1.38 8.16 11.22
N PHE A 78 -0.84 7.64 12.33
CA PHE A 78 0.43 8.12 12.87
C PHE A 78 1.58 8.03 11.86
N VAL A 79 1.75 6.87 11.21
CA VAL A 79 2.81 6.67 10.21
C VAL A 79 2.66 7.66 9.05
N ILE A 80 1.44 7.87 8.56
CA ILE A 80 1.15 8.82 7.48
C ILE A 80 1.48 10.26 7.91
N GLU A 81 1.10 10.69 9.12
CA GLU A 81 1.42 12.02 9.64
C GLU A 81 2.94 12.25 9.76
N GLN A 82 3.66 11.24 10.26
CA GLN A 82 5.11 11.30 10.36
C GLN A 82 5.78 11.32 8.98
N MET A 83 5.24 10.58 8.01
CA MET A 83 5.72 10.63 6.63
C MET A 83 5.43 11.98 5.95
N HIS A 84 4.28 12.59 6.18
CA HIS A 84 3.98 13.95 5.69
C HIS A 84 5.02 14.97 6.16
N THR A 85 5.55 14.79 7.38
CA THR A 85 6.51 15.71 7.98
C THR A 85 7.95 15.38 7.58
N ALA A 86 8.33 14.10 7.55
CA ALA A 86 9.70 13.66 7.37
C ALA A 86 10.08 13.37 5.91
N CYS A 87 9.14 12.88 5.11
CA CYS A 87 9.35 12.52 3.71
C CYS A 87 8.04 12.63 2.90
N PRO A 88 7.57 13.86 2.63
CA PRO A 88 6.30 14.08 1.94
C PRO A 88 6.28 13.48 0.52
N ASP A 89 7.45 13.34 -0.11
CA ASP A 89 7.58 12.72 -1.43
C ASP A 89 7.16 11.24 -1.42
N ALA A 90 7.34 10.55 -0.30
CA ALA A 90 6.93 9.15 -0.12
C ALA A 90 5.42 8.96 -0.07
N LEU A 91 4.61 10.03 -0.16
CA LEU A 91 3.15 9.95 -0.27
C LEU A 91 2.65 10.27 -1.68
N LYS A 92 3.53 10.69 -2.60
CA LYS A 92 3.19 10.96 -4.01
C LYS A 92 2.75 9.70 -4.76
N TRP A 93 3.00 8.51 -4.22
CA TRP A 93 2.46 7.28 -4.79
C TRP A 93 0.92 7.27 -4.76
N ILE A 94 0.27 8.01 -3.85
CA ILE A 94 -1.20 8.10 -3.83
C ILE A 94 -1.73 8.63 -5.18
N ASP A 95 -1.06 9.64 -5.74
CA ASP A 95 -1.38 10.19 -7.05
C ASP A 95 -0.98 9.23 -8.19
N GLU A 96 0.14 8.51 -8.05
CA GLU A 96 0.57 7.49 -9.02
C GLU A 96 -0.43 6.33 -9.16
N PHE A 97 -1.21 6.08 -8.10
CA PHE A 97 -2.11 4.94 -7.92
C PHE A 97 -3.59 5.29 -8.18
N GLU A 98 -3.92 6.53 -8.53
CA GLU A 98 -5.29 6.87 -8.97
C GLU A 98 -5.71 6.02 -10.20
N LEU A 99 -4.74 5.72 -11.07
CA LEU A 99 -4.90 4.79 -12.20
C LEU A 99 -5.07 3.32 -11.79
N LEU A 100 -4.63 2.93 -10.59
CA LEU A 100 -4.83 1.58 -10.04
C LEU A 100 -6.27 1.36 -9.57
N ALA A 101 -6.98 2.41 -9.15
CA ALA A 101 -8.40 2.31 -8.81
C ALA A 101 -9.26 1.95 -10.05
N ASP A 102 -8.85 2.39 -11.24
CA ASP A 102 -9.51 2.00 -12.48
C ASP A 102 -9.09 0.59 -12.92
N ALA A 103 -7.87 0.16 -12.59
CA ALA A 103 -7.40 -1.21 -12.78
C ALA A 103 -8.14 -2.22 -11.91
N SER A 104 -8.41 -1.88 -10.64
CA SER A 104 -9.10 -2.77 -9.71
C SER A 104 -10.55 -3.02 -10.15
N LYS A 105 -11.26 -2.00 -10.65
CA LYS A 105 -12.59 -2.14 -11.30
C LYS A 105 -12.56 -3.10 -12.50
N GLY A 106 -11.40 -3.18 -13.16
CA GLY A 106 -11.11 -4.12 -14.23
C GLY A 106 -10.83 -5.56 -13.78
N ILE A 107 -10.79 -5.86 -12.48
CA ILE A 107 -10.59 -7.22 -11.93
C ILE A 107 -11.88 -7.78 -11.32
N TYR A 108 -12.81 -6.93 -10.89
CA TYR A 108 -14.16 -7.34 -10.46
C TYR A 108 -15.04 -7.71 -11.68
N ILE A 109 -14.73 -8.86 -12.28
CA ILE A 109 -15.71 -9.70 -12.95
C ILE A 109 -15.82 -10.93 -12.03
N TYR A 110 -17.04 -11.22 -11.58
CA TYR A 110 -17.46 -12.15 -10.51
C TYR A 110 -17.59 -11.53 -9.11
#